data_AF-A0A8T2IJM9-F1
#
_entry.id   AF-A0A8T2IJM9-F1
#
_cell.length_a   1.000
_cell.length_b   1.000
_cell.length_c   1.000
_cell.angle_alpha   90.00
_cell.angle_beta   90.00
_cell.angle_gamma   90.00
#
_symmetry.space_group_name_H-M   'P 1'
#
loop_
_entity.id
_entity.type
_entity.pdbx_description
1 polymer ?
#
loop_
_entity_poly.entity_id
_entity_poly.type
_entity_poly.pdbx_seq_one_letter_code
_entity_poly.pdbx_strand_id
1 'polypeptide(L)'
;MSLIQILPIITSYKLTNFISAIHQINEFFHPLVMVASQEEMNLAQLPLQQRDYCAHHLIKLMKCKRDMWPNFLACKHERHDWDLCQHEDYVQRMKQYERERRLLVRQRNAEQAEAA
;
A
#
# COMPACT_ATOMS: atom_id res chain seq x y z
N MET A 1 -3.76 -55.21 -10.55
CA MET A 1 -3.43 -54.73 -9.19
C MET A 1 -2.11 -53.95 -9.30
N SER A 2 -2.13 -52.79 -9.96
CA SER A 2 -2.44 -51.46 -9.42
C SER A 2 -1.22 -50.77 -8.79
N LEU A 3 -0.19 -50.53 -9.62
CA LEU A 3 0.90 -49.57 -9.33
C LEU A 3 0.57 -48.12 -9.78
N ILE A 4 -0.68 -47.85 -10.19
CA ILE A 4 -1.09 -46.58 -10.83
C ILE A 4 -1.63 -45.53 -9.83
N GLN A 5 -1.82 -45.87 -8.55
CA GLN A 5 -2.56 -44.97 -7.61
C GLN A 5 -1.72 -44.02 -6.73
N ILE A 6 -0.39 -43.98 -6.84
CA ILE A 6 0.44 -43.17 -5.92
C ILE A 6 0.82 -41.79 -6.51
N LEU A 7 0.68 -41.58 -7.81
CA LEU A 7 1.06 -40.33 -8.49
C LEU A 7 0.10 -39.12 -8.37
N PRO A 8 -1.21 -39.23 -8.01
CA PRO A 8 -2.06 -38.03 -7.99
C PRO A 8 -1.91 -37.19 -6.73
N ILE A 9 -1.25 -37.69 -5.68
CA ILE A 9 -1.21 -36.97 -4.39
C ILE A 9 -0.06 -35.96 -4.35
N ILE A 10 1.10 -36.29 -4.95
CA ILE A 10 2.30 -35.42 -5.00
C ILE A 10 2.05 -34.11 -5.79
N THR A 11 1.20 -34.16 -6.82
CA THR A 11 0.85 -32.99 -7.64
C THR A 11 -0.10 -32.03 -6.91
N SER A 12 -0.95 -32.51 -6.00
CA SER A 12 -1.88 -31.67 -5.23
C SER A 12 -1.20 -30.82 -4.13
N TYR A 13 -0.15 -31.32 -3.46
CA TYR A 13 0.53 -30.53 -2.41
C TYR A 13 1.37 -29.38 -2.99
N LYS A 14 1.95 -29.57 -4.19
CA LYS A 14 2.71 -28.52 -4.88
C LYS A 14 1.81 -27.38 -5.34
N LEU A 15 0.60 -27.69 -5.81
CA LEU A 15 -0.42 -26.71 -6.20
C LEU A 15 -0.99 -25.93 -5.00
N THR A 16 -1.26 -26.59 -3.87
CA THR A 16 -1.75 -25.89 -2.65
C THR A 16 -0.71 -24.97 -2.03
N ASN A 17 0.58 -25.35 -2.04
CA ASN A 17 1.68 -24.46 -1.63
C ASN A 17 1.82 -23.23 -2.54
N PHE A 18 1.67 -23.40 -3.86
CA PHE A 18 1.70 -22.29 -4.82
C PHE A 18 0.50 -21.35 -4.65
N ILE A 19 -0.70 -21.89 -4.42
CA ILE A 19 -1.92 -21.11 -4.17
C ILE A 19 -1.81 -20.32 -2.84
N SER A 20 -1.25 -20.90 -1.78
CA SER A 20 -0.99 -20.18 -0.52
C SER A 20 0.03 -19.06 -0.67
N ALA A 21 1.06 -19.26 -1.50
CA ALA A 21 2.05 -18.22 -1.84
C ALA A 21 1.42 -17.09 -2.66
N ILE A 22 0.52 -17.39 -3.59
CA ILE A 22 -0.26 -16.38 -4.34
C ILE A 22 -1.21 -15.60 -3.43
N HIS A 23 -1.84 -16.26 -2.46
CA HIS A 23 -2.71 -15.60 -1.48
C HIS A 23 -1.93 -14.58 -0.62
N GLN A 24 -0.68 -14.87 -0.26
CA GLN A 24 0.20 -13.93 0.45
C GLN A 24 0.60 -12.70 -0.38
N ILE A 25 0.57 -12.81 -1.72
CA ILE A 25 0.90 -11.70 -2.63
C ILE A 25 -0.28 -10.72 -2.75
N ASN A 26 -1.52 -11.23 -2.68
CA ASN A 26 -2.76 -10.48 -2.94
C ASN A 26 -3.29 -9.62 -1.79
N GLU A 27 -2.79 -9.75 -0.56
CA GLU A 27 -3.31 -8.99 0.59
C GLU A 27 -2.79 -7.54 0.70
N PHE A 28 -1.96 -7.07 -0.24
CA PHE A 28 -1.11 -5.91 0.02
C PHE A 28 -1.14 -4.81 -1.03
N PHE A 29 -1.72 -5.08 -2.19
CA PHE A 29 -1.85 -4.08 -3.23
C PHE A 29 -3.23 -3.45 -3.10
N HIS A 30 -3.43 -2.60 -2.08
CA HIS A 30 -4.48 -1.61 -2.20
C HIS A 30 -3.96 -0.57 -3.19
N PRO A 31 -4.53 -0.45 -4.39
CA PRO A 31 -4.10 0.59 -5.32
C PRO A 31 -4.32 1.94 -4.65
N LEU A 32 -3.28 2.77 -4.57
CA LEU A 32 -3.43 4.16 -4.14
C LEU A 32 -4.19 4.90 -5.24
N VAL A 33 -5.45 5.23 -4.97
CA VAL A 33 -6.32 5.94 -5.90
C VAL A 33 -6.12 7.44 -5.70
N MET A 34 -5.73 8.15 -6.75
CA MET A 34 -5.75 9.61 -6.75
C MET A 34 -7.21 10.08 -6.79
N VAL A 35 -7.69 10.61 -5.67
CA VAL A 35 -9.07 11.11 -5.54
C VAL A 35 -9.19 12.57 -5.99
N ALA A 36 -8.16 13.40 -5.76
CA ALA A 36 -8.17 14.80 -6.13
C ALA A 36 -7.81 15.00 -7.62
N SER A 37 -8.55 15.85 -8.32
CA SER A 37 -8.21 16.21 -9.70
C SER A 37 -7.01 17.17 -9.74
N GLN A 38 -6.26 17.14 -10.85
CA GLN A 38 -5.09 18.01 -11.03
C GLN A 38 -5.47 19.50 -11.00
N GLU A 39 -6.65 19.82 -11.55
CA GLU A 39 -7.21 21.17 -11.58
C GLU A 39 -7.52 21.66 -10.17
N GLU A 40 -8.15 20.83 -9.33
CA GLU A 40 -8.43 21.16 -7.92
C GLU A 40 -7.16 21.47 -7.13
N MET A 41 -6.10 20.70 -7.31
CA MET A 41 -4.81 20.93 -6.65
C MET A 41 -4.14 22.24 -7.09
N ASN A 42 -4.33 22.62 -8.37
CA ASN A 42 -3.83 23.88 -8.91
C ASN A 42 -4.64 25.07 -8.39
N LEU A 43 -5.97 24.96 -8.35
CA LEU A 43 -6.86 25.99 -7.81
C LEU A 43 -6.62 26.24 -6.32
N ALA A 44 -6.32 25.19 -5.56
CA ALA A 44 -5.94 25.28 -4.16
C ALA A 44 -4.50 25.79 -3.93
N GLN A 45 -3.71 25.97 -4.99
CA GLN A 45 -2.32 26.42 -4.95
C GLN A 45 -1.45 25.61 -3.98
N LEU A 46 -1.60 24.27 -4.00
CA LEU A 46 -0.81 23.39 -3.15
C LEU A 46 0.67 23.37 -3.58
N PRO A 47 1.62 23.41 -2.61
CA PRO A 47 3.05 23.26 -2.91
C PRO A 47 3.31 21.85 -3.43
N LEU A 48 4.35 21.69 -4.26
CA LEU A 48 4.66 20.42 -4.93
C LEU A 48 4.84 19.24 -3.96
N GLN A 49 5.36 19.51 -2.76
CA GLN A 49 5.60 18.51 -1.71
C GLN A 49 4.31 17.96 -1.08
N GLN A 50 3.18 18.64 -1.24
CA GLN A 50 1.90 18.26 -0.65
C GLN A 50 0.90 17.73 -1.69
N ARG A 51 1.35 17.52 -2.93
CA ARG A 51 0.55 16.97 -4.04
C ARG A 51 0.61 15.44 -4.05
N ASP A 52 0.37 14.84 -2.90
CA ASP A 52 0.34 13.37 -2.72
C ASP A 52 -1.07 12.81 -2.97
N TYR A 53 -1.22 11.49 -2.90
CA TYR A 53 -2.53 10.81 -2.90
C TYR A 53 -3.48 11.35 -1.83
N CYS A 54 -2.92 11.84 -0.72
CA CYS A 54 -3.63 12.43 0.40
C CYS A 54 -4.12 13.88 0.21
N ALA A 55 -3.86 14.53 -0.94
CA ALA A 55 -4.14 15.95 -1.16
C ALA A 55 -5.62 16.34 -0.97
N HIS A 56 -6.54 15.40 -1.17
CA HIS A 56 -7.98 15.60 -0.99
C HIS A 56 -8.37 15.96 0.46
N HIS A 57 -7.69 15.41 1.47
CA HIS A 57 -7.91 15.79 2.87
C HIS A 57 -7.37 17.19 3.18
N LEU A 58 -6.24 17.56 2.57
CA LEU A 58 -5.64 18.87 2.76
C LEU A 58 -6.55 19.98 2.20
N ILE A 59 -7.16 19.77 1.04
CA ILE A 59 -8.14 20.71 0.46
C ILE A 59 -9.33 20.91 1.41
N LYS A 60 -9.85 19.83 2.01
CA LYS A 60 -10.94 19.91 3.01
C LYS A 60 -10.54 20.71 4.24
N LEU A 61 -9.33 20.50 4.75
CA LEU A 61 -8.80 21.25 5.89
C LEU A 61 -8.64 22.74 5.57
N MET A 62 -8.16 23.09 4.37
CA MET A 62 -8.06 24.49 3.95
C MET A 62 -9.44 25.15 3.80
N LYS A 63 -10.43 24.41 3.29
CA LYS A 63 -11.82 24.87 3.21
C LYS A 63 -12.40 25.13 4.61
N CYS A 64 -12.27 24.17 5.52
CA CYS A 64 -12.71 24.29 6.91
C CYS A 64 -12.07 25.48 7.64
N LYS A 65 -10.77 25.74 7.42
CA LYS A 65 -10.08 26.94 7.95
C LYS A 65 -10.65 28.26 7.42
N ARG A 66 -11.09 28.29 6.17
CA ARG A 66 -11.68 29.48 5.53
C ARG A 66 -13.09 29.74 6.07
N ASP A 67 -13.89 28.69 6.21
CA ASP A 67 -15.30 28.79 6.60
C ASP A 67 -15.46 29.13 8.10
N MET A 68 -14.51 28.69 8.94
CA MET A 68 -14.65 28.76 10.40
C MET A 68 -13.91 29.92 11.09
N TRP A 69 -13.41 30.91 10.34
CA TRP A 69 -12.76 32.09 10.91
C TRP A 69 -13.77 32.88 11.77
N PRO A 70 -13.57 33.12 13.09
CA PRO A 70 -12.31 33.19 13.87
C PRO A 70 -11.97 31.99 14.77
N ASN A 71 -12.75 30.90 14.72
CA ASN A 71 -12.60 29.75 15.61
C ASN A 71 -11.51 28.78 15.11
N PHE A 72 -10.27 28.96 15.57
CA PHE A 72 -9.13 28.13 15.14
C PHE A 72 -9.15 26.67 15.61
N LEU A 73 -9.92 26.34 16.64
CA LEU A 73 -9.89 25.02 17.31
C LEU A 73 -10.88 24.00 16.77
N ALA A 74 -11.80 24.40 15.91
CA ALA A 74 -12.90 23.55 15.50
C ALA A 74 -12.52 22.56 14.38
N CYS A 75 -11.47 22.86 13.61
CA CYS A 75 -11.01 22.04 12.50
C CYS A 75 -10.02 20.92 12.91
N LYS A 76 -10.40 20.12 13.92
CA LYS A 76 -9.56 19.02 14.45
C LYS A 76 -9.79 17.70 13.71
N HIS A 77 -11.02 17.42 13.32
CA HIS A 77 -11.37 16.17 12.64
C HIS A 77 -10.71 16.09 11.27
N GLU A 78 -10.82 17.15 10.47
CA GLU A 78 -10.22 17.23 9.14
C GLU A 78 -8.69 17.16 9.20
N ARG A 79 -8.09 17.64 10.30
CA ARG A 79 -6.65 17.52 10.53
C ARG A 79 -6.26 16.09 10.83
N HIS A 80 -6.98 15.45 11.75
CA HIS A 80 -6.75 14.05 12.08
C HIS A 80 -6.89 13.14 10.85
N ASP A 81 -7.88 13.40 9.99
CA ASP A 81 -8.06 12.63 8.77
C ASP A 81 -6.87 12.76 7.80
N TRP A 82 -6.33 13.98 7.66
CA TRP A 82 -5.13 14.21 6.87
C TRP A 82 -3.90 13.50 7.46
N ASP A 83 -3.71 13.59 8.78
CA ASP A 83 -2.59 12.96 9.49
C ASP A 83 -2.67 11.42 9.39
N LEU A 84 -3.87 10.85 9.53
CA LEU A 84 -4.11 9.41 9.42
C LEU A 84 -3.75 8.91 8.01
N CYS A 85 -4.21 9.62 6.99
CA CYS A 85 -3.93 9.27 5.60
C CYS A 85 -2.42 9.36 5.27
N GLN A 86 -1.71 10.37 5.77
CA GLN A 86 -0.24 10.46 5.65
C GLN A 86 0.48 9.31 6.38
N HIS A 87 -0.04 8.90 7.55
CA HIS A 87 0.48 7.76 8.28
C HIS A 87 0.28 6.45 7.51
N GLU A 88 -0.89 6.23 6.92
CA GLU A 88 -1.17 5.04 6.10
C GLU A 88 -0.24 4.96 4.89
N ASP A 89 -0.02 6.08 4.17
CA ASP A 89 0.93 6.17 3.07
C ASP A 89 2.36 5.83 3.52
N TYR A 90 2.77 6.31 4.70
CA TYR A 90 4.07 5.97 5.27
C TYR A 90 4.19 4.47 5.59
N VAL A 91 3.17 3.89 6.23
CA VAL A 91 3.13 2.47 6.55
C VAL A 91 3.21 1.64 5.28
N GLN A 92 2.52 2.03 4.20
CA GLN A 92 2.59 1.36 2.91
C GLN A 92 3.99 1.39 2.29
N ARG A 93 4.71 2.52 2.38
CA ARG A 93 6.11 2.61 1.93
C ARG A 93 7.04 1.67 2.71
N MET A 94 6.89 1.61 4.04
CA MET A 94 7.69 0.71 4.89
C MET A 94 7.43 -0.77 4.58
N LYS A 95 6.16 -1.06 4.31
CA LYS A 95 5.65 -2.35 3.86
C LYS A 95 6.26 -2.79 2.52
N GLN A 96 6.39 -1.88 1.55
CA GLN A 96 7.06 -2.14 0.27
C GLN A 96 8.57 -2.39 0.46
N TYR A 97 9.23 -1.59 1.31
CA TYR A 97 10.65 -1.77 1.62
C TYR A 97 10.97 -3.15 2.21
N GLU A 98 10.21 -3.59 3.22
CA GLU A 98 10.42 -4.89 3.85
C GLU A 98 10.10 -6.05 2.88
N ARG A 99 9.15 -5.86 1.95
CA ARG A 99 8.86 -6.82 0.87
C ARG A 99 10.08 -6.98 -0.05
N GLU A 100 10.61 -5.88 -0.58
CA GLU A 100 11.79 -5.92 -1.46
C GLU A 100 12.99 -6.54 -0.77
N ARG A 101 13.25 -6.17 0.49
CA ARG A 101 14.30 -6.76 1.31
C ARG A 101 14.18 -8.28 1.41
N ARG A 102 12.98 -8.81 1.69
CA ARG A 102 12.75 -10.27 1.78
C ARG A 102 12.94 -10.97 0.44
N LEU A 103 12.55 -10.33 -0.67
CA LEU A 103 12.75 -10.86 -2.01
C LEU A 103 14.24 -10.94 -2.35
N LEU A 104 15.02 -9.89 -2.08
CA LEU A 104 16.46 -9.85 -2.31
C LEU A 104 17.21 -10.93 -1.50
N VAL A 105 16.81 -11.16 -0.24
CA VAL A 105 17.39 -12.23 0.58
C VAL A 105 17.08 -13.61 0.00
N ARG A 106 15.86 -13.85 -0.46
CA ARG A 106 15.48 -15.12 -1.10
C ARG A 106 16.24 -15.36 -2.40
N GLN A 107 16.40 -14.32 -3.23
CA GLN A 107 17.18 -14.37 -4.46
C GLN A 107 18.63 -14.72 -4.17
N ARG A 108 19.27 -14.00 -3.24
CA ARG A 108 20.65 -14.29 -2.81
C ARG A 108 20.82 -15.72 -2.31
N ASN A 109 19.89 -16.22 -1.50
CA ASN A 109 19.96 -17.59 -0.99
C ASN A 109 19.78 -18.64 -2.08
N ALA A 110 18.93 -18.37 -3.09
CA ALA A 110 18.76 -19.24 -4.25
C ALA A 110 20.02 -19.28 -5.13
N GLU A 111 20.62 -18.12 -5.41
CA GLU A 111 21.89 -18.01 -6.15
C GLU A 111 23.02 -18.76 -5.44
N GLN A 112 23.11 -18.67 -4.11
CA GLN A 112 24.08 -19.41 -3.31
C GLN A 112 23.85 -20.92 -3.35
N ALA A 113 22.60 -21.37 -3.40
CA ALA A 113 22.26 -22.79 -3.49
C ALA A 113 22.52 -23.36 -4.90
N GLU A 114 22.39 -22.55 -5.95
CA GLU A 114 22.74 -22.94 -7.33
C GLU A 114 24.25 -22.97 -7.57
N ALA A 115 25.01 -22.14 -6.85
CA ALA A 115 26.47 -22.09 -6.94
C ALA A 115 27.19 -23.18 -6.14
N ALA A 116 26.49 -23.92 -5.27
CA ALA A 116 27.01 -24.98 -4.41
C ALA A 116 26.74 -26.38 -4.99
#